data_AF-A0A9E7CPK8-F1
#
_entry.id   AF-A0A9E7CPK8-F1
#
_cell.length_a   1.000
_cell.length_b   1.000
_cell.length_c   1.000
_cell.angle_alpha   90.00
_cell.angle_beta   90.00
_cell.angle_gamma   90.00
#
_symmetry.space_group_name_H-M   'P 1'
#
loop_
_entity.id
_entity.type
_entity.pdbx_description
1 polymer ?
#
loop_
_entity_poly.entity_id
_entity_poly.type
_entity_poly.pdbx_seq_one_letter_code
_entity_poly.pdbx_strand_id
1 'polypeptide(L)'
;MTQVTIDGMDTQLDFQDWECVCGYVNEGIDENCMRCSRDRATGIAELNARKEAELVAAQKARLEEEQRQQAEAVEREKAQENRVARLTGLEFNGDAKDFLGPFLLIMLLSFVTFGIYSFWGAAKMMDWVVGNCTLAGRRLRFTGTGVDVLVLYLVQGILVSITFGIYTPWAVANITKWFTGKVEYAD
;
A
#
# COMPACT_ATOMS: atom_id res chain seq x y z
N MET A 1 11.11 41.32 -23.82
CA MET A 1 12.56 41.60 -23.83
C MET A 1 12.85 42.46 -25.04
N THR A 2 13.22 43.72 -24.82
CA THR A 2 13.60 44.65 -25.89
C THR A 2 15.09 44.93 -25.70
N GLN A 3 15.93 44.49 -26.65
CA GLN A 3 17.35 44.80 -26.61
C GLN A 3 17.58 46.21 -27.16
N VAL A 4 18.24 47.07 -26.39
CA VAL A 4 18.71 48.39 -26.83
C VAL A 4 20.22 48.40 -26.63
N THR A 5 20.96 48.54 -27.73
CA THR A 5 22.43 48.57 -27.71
C THR A 5 22.89 50.03 -27.70
N ILE A 6 23.57 50.46 -26.63
CA ILE A 6 24.28 51.73 -26.57
C ILE A 6 25.72 51.41 -26.10
N ASP A 7 26.71 51.84 -26.89
CA ASP A 7 28.16 51.75 -26.59
C ASP A 7 28.77 50.36 -26.32
N GLY A 8 28.30 49.32 -27.02
CA GLY A 8 29.05 48.04 -27.14
C GLY A 8 29.11 47.19 -25.86
N MET A 9 28.32 47.50 -24.84
CA MET A 9 28.08 46.64 -23.69
C MET A 9 26.65 46.12 -23.75
N ASP A 10 26.49 44.79 -23.90
CA ASP A 10 25.20 44.10 -23.84
C ASP A 10 24.63 44.23 -22.43
N THR A 11 23.97 45.35 -22.16
CA THR A 11 23.32 45.63 -20.89
C THR A 11 21.88 45.19 -21.03
N GLN A 12 21.56 43.99 -20.54
CA GLN A 12 20.20 43.50 -20.47
C GLN A 12 19.43 44.35 -19.44
N LEU A 13 18.81 45.44 -19.89
CA LEU A 13 17.94 46.27 -19.05
C LEU A 13 16.64 45.49 -18.79
N ASP A 14 16.52 44.99 -17.56
CA ASP A 14 15.33 44.30 -17.09
C ASP A 14 14.28 45.32 -16.64
N PHE A 15 13.41 45.71 -17.57
CA PHE A 15 12.28 46.62 -17.35
C PHE A 15 11.10 45.99 -16.59
N GLN A 16 11.27 44.81 -16.00
CA GLN A 16 10.22 44.18 -15.22
C GLN A 16 10.04 44.88 -13.87
N ASP A 17 8.80 45.32 -13.60
CA ASP A 17 8.40 45.84 -12.29
C ASP A 17 8.73 44.84 -11.18
N TRP A 18 9.10 45.35 -10.02
CA TRP A 18 9.50 44.51 -8.88
C TRP A 18 8.80 44.91 -7.59
N GLU A 19 8.39 43.90 -6.83
CA GLU A 19 7.76 44.06 -5.54
C GLU A 19 8.82 44.07 -4.43
N CYS A 20 8.80 45.10 -3.58
CA CYS A 20 9.61 45.13 -2.38
C CYS A 20 8.90 44.38 -1.24
N VAL A 21 9.67 43.83 -0.29
CA VAL A 21 9.19 43.23 0.96
C VAL A 21 8.21 44.10 1.78
N CYS A 22 8.18 45.41 1.56
CA CYS A 22 7.19 46.33 2.18
C CYS A 22 5.82 46.36 1.47
N GLY A 23 5.65 45.56 0.41
CA GLY A 23 4.43 45.46 -0.40
C GLY A 23 4.24 46.57 -1.43
N TYR A 24 5.26 47.40 -1.70
CA TYR A 24 5.22 48.41 -2.76
C TYR A 24 5.85 47.87 -4.04
N VAL A 25 5.16 48.05 -5.17
CA VAL A 25 5.62 47.67 -6.50
C VAL A 25 6.32 48.88 -7.13
N ASN A 26 7.57 48.71 -7.53
CA ASN A 26 8.41 49.73 -8.14
C ASN A 26 8.58 49.42 -9.64
N GLU A 27 8.91 50.43 -10.42
CA GLU A 27 9.18 50.24 -11.84
C GLU A 27 10.51 49.50 -12.03
N GLY A 28 10.68 48.80 -13.15
CA GLY A 28 11.91 48.05 -13.44
C GLY A 28 13.19 48.91 -13.49
N ILE A 29 13.05 50.24 -13.60
CA ILE A 29 14.17 51.20 -13.59
C ILE A 29 14.61 51.63 -12.18
N ASP A 30 13.79 51.38 -11.15
CA ASP A 30 14.08 51.83 -9.79
C ASP A 30 15.10 50.91 -9.08
N GLU A 31 16.25 51.45 -8.68
CA GLU A 31 17.28 50.71 -7.93
C GLU A 31 16.95 50.58 -6.44
N ASN A 32 16.10 51.47 -5.91
CA ASN A 32 15.64 51.49 -4.53
C ASN A 32 14.13 51.60 -4.48
N CYS A 33 13.50 50.98 -3.48
CA CYS A 33 12.07 51.05 -3.30
C CYS A 33 11.63 52.49 -2.99
N MET A 34 10.70 53.05 -3.78
CA MET A 34 10.23 54.44 -3.60
C MET A 34 9.49 54.67 -2.26
N ARG A 35 9.05 53.60 -1.58
CA ARG A 35 8.32 53.70 -0.31
C ARG A 35 9.21 53.57 0.92
N CYS A 36 10.20 52.68 0.89
CA CYS A 36 11.02 52.35 2.07
C CYS A 36 12.52 52.51 1.86
N SER A 37 12.94 53.00 0.68
CA SER A 37 14.32 53.27 0.28
C SER A 37 15.28 52.07 0.31
N ARG A 38 14.80 50.86 0.62
CA ARG A 38 15.57 49.60 0.53
C ARG A 38 16.00 49.35 -0.91
N ASP A 39 17.21 48.88 -1.12
CA ASP A 39 17.73 48.50 -2.43
C ASP A 39 16.95 47.32 -3.03
N ARG A 40 16.91 47.27 -4.37
CA ARG A 40 16.18 46.27 -5.15
C ARG A 40 16.61 44.84 -4.80
N ALA A 41 17.91 44.59 -4.71
CA ALA A 41 18.45 43.26 -4.43
C ALA A 41 17.99 42.74 -3.07
N THR A 42 18.17 43.52 -2.00
CA THR A 42 17.74 43.13 -0.65
C THR A 42 16.22 43.04 -0.54
N GLY A 43 15.48 43.98 -1.16
CA GLY A 43 14.02 43.98 -1.14
C GLY A 43 13.39 42.73 -1.79
N ILE A 44 13.95 42.27 -2.91
CA ILE A 44 13.52 41.05 -3.60
C ILE A 44 13.95 39.80 -2.81
N ALA A 45 15.19 39.76 -2.33
CA ALA A 45 15.71 38.61 -1.58
C ALA A 45 14.89 38.35 -0.30
N GLU A 46 14.58 39.40 0.48
CA GLU A 46 13.76 39.27 1.68
C GLU A 46 12.31 38.86 1.37
N LEU A 47 11.72 39.39 0.29
CA LEU A 47 10.37 39.01 -0.14
C LEU A 47 10.31 37.54 -0.59
N ASN A 48 11.29 37.09 -1.37
CA ASN A 48 11.38 35.70 -1.81
C ASN A 48 11.56 34.76 -0.61
N ALA A 49 12.43 35.10 0.35
CA ALA A 49 12.60 34.34 1.58
C ALA A 49 11.30 34.24 2.39
N ARG A 50 10.49 35.32 2.46
CA ARG A 50 9.16 35.29 3.09
C ARG A 50 8.20 34.38 2.34
N LYS A 51 8.11 34.50 1.01
CA LYS A 51 7.25 33.68 0.16
C LYS A 51 7.64 32.19 0.25
N GLU A 52 8.92 31.87 0.30
CA GLU A 52 9.44 30.52 0.51
C GLU A 52 9.07 29.97 1.90
N ALA A 53 9.26 30.78 2.96
CA ALA A 53 8.88 30.38 4.32
C ALA A 53 7.37 30.12 4.44
N GLU A 54 6.53 30.96 3.83
CA GLU A 54 5.08 30.77 3.75
C GLU A 54 4.72 29.50 2.98
N LEU A 55 5.36 29.25 1.83
CA LEU A 55 5.15 28.04 1.03
C LEU A 55 5.52 26.78 1.82
N VAL A 56 6.67 26.79 2.50
CA VAL A 56 7.14 25.67 3.34
C VAL A 56 6.19 25.45 4.51
N ALA A 57 5.73 26.51 5.18
CA ALA A 57 4.75 26.41 6.25
C ALA A 57 3.42 25.82 5.76
N ALA A 58 2.95 26.26 4.60
CA ALA A 58 1.72 25.73 3.99
C ALA A 58 1.87 24.26 3.58
N GLN A 59 3.02 23.86 3.00
CA GLN A 59 3.32 22.48 2.66
C GLN A 59 3.38 21.58 3.90
N LYS A 60 4.02 22.05 4.97
CA LYS A 60 4.10 21.33 6.25
C LYS A 60 2.71 21.10 6.85
N ALA A 61 1.85 22.13 6.86
CA ALA A 61 0.49 22.02 7.36
C ALA A 61 -0.34 20.99 6.55
N ARG A 62 -0.18 20.96 5.21
CA ARG A 62 -0.83 19.95 4.36
C ARG A 62 -0.35 18.54 4.68
N LEU A 63 0.95 18.35 4.85
CA LEU A 63 1.53 17.04 5.19
C LEU A 63 1.03 16.55 6.55
N GLU A 64 0.98 17.43 7.55
CA GLU A 64 0.46 17.09 8.89
C GLU A 64 -1.03 16.73 8.84
N GLU A 65 -1.82 17.41 8.01
CA GLU A 65 -3.23 17.07 7.78
C GLU A 65 -3.37 15.71 7.09
N GLU A 66 -2.59 15.44 6.05
CA GLU A 66 -2.57 14.14 5.36
C GLU A 66 -2.18 13.00 6.31
N GLN A 67 -1.14 13.20 7.13
CA GLN A 67 -0.72 12.22 8.14
C GLN A 67 -1.82 11.96 9.17
N ARG A 68 -2.51 13.00 9.63
CA ARG A 68 -3.64 12.86 10.55
C ARG A 68 -4.79 12.07 9.89
N GLN A 69 -5.13 12.39 8.65
CA GLN A 69 -6.17 11.67 7.90
C GLN A 69 -5.80 10.20 7.70
N GLN A 70 -4.54 9.90 7.39
CA GLN A 70 -4.04 8.53 7.29
C GLN A 70 -4.13 7.78 8.63
N ALA A 71 -3.72 8.42 9.74
CA ALA A 71 -3.82 7.81 11.06
C ALA A 71 -5.29 7.54 11.44
N GLU A 72 -6.20 8.48 11.19
CA GLU A 72 -7.64 8.29 11.42
C GLU A 72 -8.23 7.20 10.51
N ALA A 73 -7.77 7.07 9.26
CA ALA A 73 -8.20 6.02 8.35
C ALA A 73 -7.77 4.62 8.84
N VAL A 74 -6.52 4.48 9.29
CA VAL A 74 -6.01 3.23 9.87
C VAL A 74 -6.81 2.83 11.11
N GLU A 75 -7.12 3.77 11.99
CA GLU A 75 -7.92 3.46 13.18
C GLU A 75 -9.38 3.10 12.84
N ARG A 76 -9.98 3.72 11.82
CA ARG A 76 -11.29 3.32 11.30
C ARG A 76 -11.28 1.92 10.71
N GLU A 77 -10.22 1.56 9.98
CA GLU A 77 -10.05 0.22 9.42
C GLU A 77 -9.95 -0.84 10.51
N LYS A 78 -9.11 -0.62 11.53
CA LYS A 78 -9.03 -1.51 12.71
C LYS A 78 -10.35 -1.63 13.45
N ALA A 79 -11.07 -0.52 13.63
CA ALA A 79 -12.39 -0.53 14.25
C ALA A 79 -13.41 -1.32 13.42
N GLN A 80 -13.33 -1.24 12.09
CA GLN A 80 -14.14 -2.03 11.16
C GLN A 80 -13.78 -3.52 11.22
N GLU A 81 -12.49 -3.87 11.25
CA GLU A 81 -12.01 -5.24 11.40
C GLU A 81 -12.54 -5.88 12.70
N ASN A 82 -12.40 -5.17 13.82
CA ASN A 82 -12.93 -5.60 15.12
C ASN A 82 -14.47 -5.77 15.08
N ARG A 83 -15.18 -4.89 14.39
CA ARG A 83 -16.64 -5.03 14.19
C ARG A 83 -16.99 -6.31 13.42
N VAL A 84 -16.25 -6.64 12.36
CA VAL A 84 -16.50 -7.86 11.56
C VAL A 84 -16.24 -9.10 12.41
N ALA A 85 -15.10 -9.17 13.10
CA ALA A 85 -14.77 -10.26 14.02
C ALA A 85 -15.85 -10.46 15.09
N ARG A 86 -16.36 -9.37 15.68
CA ARG A 86 -17.45 -9.42 16.66
C ARG A 86 -18.77 -9.94 16.09
N LEU A 87 -19.09 -9.63 14.83
CA LEU A 87 -20.35 -10.04 14.20
C LEU A 87 -20.33 -11.49 13.71
N THR A 88 -19.19 -11.95 13.16
CA THR A 88 -19.03 -13.31 12.64
C THR A 88 -18.58 -14.29 13.72
N GLY A 89 -17.93 -13.80 14.77
CA GLY A 89 -17.20 -14.59 15.74
C GLY A 89 -15.94 -15.26 15.15
N LEU A 90 -15.57 -14.97 13.90
CA LEU A 90 -14.41 -15.53 13.22
C LEU A 90 -13.21 -14.59 13.39
N GLU A 91 -12.15 -15.09 14.01
CA GLU A 91 -10.90 -14.38 14.22
C GLU A 91 -9.74 -15.22 13.66
N PHE A 92 -8.77 -14.57 13.02
CA PHE A 92 -7.54 -15.21 12.55
C PHE A 92 -6.35 -14.64 13.32
N ASN A 93 -5.66 -15.50 14.06
CA ASN A 93 -4.57 -15.12 14.98
C ASN A 93 -3.18 -15.57 14.48
N GLY A 94 -3.03 -15.85 13.18
CA GLY A 94 -1.77 -16.32 12.60
C GLY A 94 -0.81 -15.18 12.25
N ASP A 95 0.47 -15.32 12.62
CA ASP A 95 1.54 -14.39 12.22
C ASP A 95 2.28 -14.90 10.97
N ALA A 96 2.61 -14.00 10.05
CA ALA A 96 3.38 -14.31 8.85
C ALA A 96 4.77 -14.89 9.17
N LYS A 97 5.39 -14.49 10.29
CA LYS A 97 6.70 -15.00 10.74
C LYS A 97 6.63 -16.49 11.10
N ASP A 98 5.55 -16.90 11.74
CA ASP A 98 5.33 -18.30 12.12
C ASP A 98 5.05 -19.18 10.90
N PHE A 99 4.47 -18.59 9.84
CA PHE A 99 4.20 -19.28 8.58
C PHE A 99 5.44 -19.46 7.69
N LEU A 100 6.40 -18.53 7.76
CA LEU A 100 7.52 -18.45 6.83
C LEU A 100 8.39 -19.72 6.82
N GLY A 101 8.71 -20.27 8.00
CA GLY A 101 9.51 -21.49 8.12
C GLY A 101 8.88 -22.71 7.45
N PRO A 102 7.65 -23.10 7.86
CA PRO A 102 6.89 -24.17 7.22
C PRO A 102 6.70 -23.94 5.71
N PHE A 103 6.41 -22.70 5.29
CA PHE A 103 6.25 -22.35 3.88
C PHE A 103 7.51 -22.64 3.06
N LEU A 104 8.67 -22.15 3.51
CA LEU A 104 9.95 -22.39 2.83
C LEU A 104 10.32 -23.87 2.78
N LEU A 105 10.04 -24.62 3.84
CA LEU A 105 10.25 -26.06 3.87
C LEU A 105 9.38 -26.77 2.83
N ILE A 106 8.08 -26.45 2.78
CA ILE A 106 7.15 -27.02 1.80
C ILE A 106 7.58 -26.66 0.38
N MET A 107 8.01 -25.42 0.15
CA MET A 107 8.51 -24.95 -1.14
C MET A 107 9.74 -25.77 -1.58
N LEU A 108 10.72 -25.94 -0.69
CA LEU A 108 11.93 -26.71 -0.97
C LEU A 108 11.62 -28.18 -1.27
N LEU A 109 10.81 -28.84 -0.43
CA LEU A 109 10.43 -30.24 -0.64
C LEU A 109 9.62 -30.42 -1.92
N SER A 110 8.73 -29.47 -2.24
CA SER A 110 7.98 -29.48 -3.50
C SER A 110 8.92 -29.36 -4.69
N PHE A 111 9.93 -28.49 -4.62
CA PHE A 111 10.93 -28.37 -5.70
C PHE A 111 11.72 -29.68 -5.89
N VAL A 112 12.23 -30.28 -4.82
CA VAL A 112 13.02 -31.53 -4.87
C VAL A 112 12.19 -32.71 -5.39
N THR A 113 10.89 -32.72 -5.11
CA THR A 113 9.97 -33.80 -5.54
C THR A 113 9.24 -33.49 -6.85
N PHE A 114 9.67 -32.49 -7.62
CA PHE A 114 9.02 -32.08 -8.87
C PHE A 114 7.52 -31.76 -8.71
N GLY A 115 7.17 -31.13 -7.59
CA GLY A 115 5.81 -30.71 -7.27
C GLY A 115 4.97 -31.77 -6.56
N ILE A 116 5.42 -33.02 -6.44
CA ILE A 116 4.61 -34.07 -5.81
C ILE A 116 4.34 -33.77 -4.33
N TYR A 117 5.32 -33.23 -3.59
CA TYR A 117 5.11 -32.86 -2.18
C TYR A 117 4.11 -31.71 -1.99
N SER A 118 3.76 -30.96 -3.05
CA SER A 118 2.84 -29.83 -2.95
C SER A 118 1.46 -30.22 -2.41
N PHE A 119 1.01 -31.46 -2.61
CA PHE A 119 -0.27 -31.95 -2.07
C PHE A 119 -0.25 -32.09 -0.54
N TRP A 120 0.82 -32.64 0.03
CA TRP A 120 1.03 -32.66 1.49
C TRP A 120 1.28 -31.25 2.03
N GLY A 121 2.00 -30.43 1.26
CA GLY A 121 2.18 -29.02 1.52
C GLY A 121 0.86 -28.27 1.66
N ALA A 122 -0.06 -28.46 0.72
CA ALA A 122 -1.38 -27.83 0.71
C ALA A 122 -2.20 -28.24 1.94
N ALA A 123 -2.21 -29.54 2.30
CA ALA A 123 -2.87 -30.00 3.52
C ALA A 123 -2.27 -29.35 4.78
N LYS A 124 -0.92 -29.28 4.88
CA LYS A 124 -0.20 -28.62 5.97
C LYS A 124 -0.48 -27.12 6.05
N MET A 125 -0.54 -26.43 4.91
CA MET A 125 -0.86 -25.00 4.87
C MET A 125 -2.29 -24.74 5.33
N MET A 126 -3.25 -25.53 4.86
CA MET A 126 -4.65 -25.41 5.30
C MET A 126 -4.81 -25.73 6.78
N ASP A 127 -4.13 -26.75 7.30
CA ASP A 127 -4.11 -27.05 8.73
C ASP A 127 -3.53 -25.90 9.55
N TRP A 128 -2.46 -25.27 9.08
CA TRP A 128 -1.91 -24.08 9.75
C TRP A 128 -2.89 -22.89 9.70
N VAL A 129 -3.51 -22.60 8.56
CA VAL A 129 -4.46 -21.48 8.43
C VAL A 129 -5.68 -21.71 9.33
N VAL A 130 -6.30 -22.88 9.22
CA VAL A 130 -7.49 -23.24 10.00
C VAL A 130 -7.16 -23.34 11.49
N GLY A 131 -6.00 -23.90 11.85
CA GLY A 131 -5.55 -23.99 13.24
C GLY A 131 -5.32 -22.65 13.93
N ASN A 132 -5.06 -21.59 13.16
CA ASN A 132 -4.94 -20.22 13.63
C ASN A 132 -6.26 -19.43 13.53
N CYS A 133 -7.34 -20.04 13.05
CA CYS A 133 -8.68 -19.47 13.10
C CYS A 133 -9.40 -19.89 14.39
N THR A 134 -10.11 -18.95 15.00
CA THR A 134 -11.08 -19.19 16.07
C THR A 134 -12.46 -18.77 15.64
N LEU A 135 -13.47 -19.62 15.87
CA LEU A 135 -14.87 -19.33 15.59
C LEU A 135 -15.67 -19.38 16.89
N ALA A 136 -16.30 -18.26 17.24
CA ALA A 136 -17.04 -18.07 18.49
C ALA A 136 -16.23 -18.47 19.75
N GLY A 137 -14.93 -18.16 19.75
CA GLY A 137 -14.01 -18.49 20.85
C GLY A 137 -13.47 -19.93 20.88
N ARG A 138 -13.86 -20.79 19.93
CA ARG A 138 -13.32 -22.16 19.80
C ARG A 138 -12.33 -22.23 18.65
N ARG A 139 -11.22 -22.96 18.85
CA ARG A 139 -10.22 -23.18 17.80
C ARG A 139 -10.76 -24.14 16.75
N LEU A 140 -10.42 -23.89 15.49
CA LEU A 140 -10.67 -24.81 14.39
C LEU A 140 -9.47 -25.72 14.18
N ARG A 141 -9.70 -26.87 13.55
CA ARG A 141 -8.66 -27.82 13.13
C ARG A 141 -9.01 -28.39 11.77
N PHE A 142 -8.01 -28.63 10.94
CA PHE A 142 -8.18 -29.31 9.68
C PHE A 142 -7.85 -30.81 9.82
N THR A 143 -8.75 -31.69 9.39
CA THR A 143 -8.57 -33.15 9.48
C THR A 143 -8.17 -33.80 8.16
N GLY A 144 -8.01 -33.02 7.09
CA GLY A 144 -7.62 -33.52 5.77
C GLY A 144 -6.15 -33.93 5.68
N THR A 145 -5.87 -35.04 5.01
CA THR A 145 -4.50 -35.53 4.78
C THR A 145 -3.97 -35.12 3.41
N GLY A 146 -2.65 -35.12 3.23
CA GLY A 146 -2.02 -34.86 1.93
C GLY A 146 -2.42 -35.87 0.84
N VAL A 147 -2.69 -37.13 1.23
CA VAL A 147 -3.19 -38.15 0.30
C VAL A 147 -4.61 -37.83 -0.14
N ASP A 148 -5.47 -37.37 0.77
CA ASP A 148 -6.83 -36.97 0.39
C ASP A 148 -6.81 -35.80 -0.60
N VAL A 149 -5.93 -34.82 -0.36
CA VAL A 149 -5.73 -33.68 -1.27
C VAL A 149 -5.23 -34.18 -2.63
N LEU A 150 -4.25 -35.07 -2.66
CA LEU A 150 -3.77 -35.67 -3.92
C LEU A 150 -4.91 -36.35 -4.70
N VAL A 151 -5.69 -37.22 -4.05
CA VAL A 151 -6.79 -37.94 -4.70
C VAL A 151 -7.86 -36.97 -5.21
N LEU A 152 -8.22 -35.97 -4.40
CA LEU A 152 -9.16 -34.93 -4.78
C LEU A 152 -8.70 -34.20 -6.05
N TYR A 153 -7.48 -33.64 -6.04
CA TYR A 153 -6.95 -32.91 -7.20
C TYR A 153 -6.76 -33.80 -8.42
N LEU A 154 -6.37 -35.06 -8.23
CA LEU A 154 -6.21 -36.01 -9.34
C LEU A 154 -7.55 -36.32 -10.01
N VAL A 155 -8.59 -36.64 -9.23
CA VAL A 155 -9.93 -36.96 -9.78
C VAL A 155 -10.53 -35.75 -10.47
N GLN A 156 -10.48 -34.57 -9.84
CA GLN A 156 -11.02 -33.34 -10.42
C GLN A 156 -10.20 -32.91 -11.64
N GLY A 157 -8.88 -33.05 -11.60
CA GLY A 157 -7.97 -32.75 -12.71
C GLY A 157 -8.27 -33.61 -13.94
N ILE A 158 -8.48 -34.92 -13.77
CA ILE A 158 -8.83 -35.82 -14.88
C ILE A 158 -10.17 -35.41 -15.52
N LEU A 159 -11.19 -35.08 -14.71
CA LEU A 159 -12.49 -34.62 -15.20
C LEU A 159 -12.36 -33.32 -16.00
N VAL A 160 -11.55 -32.38 -15.51
CA VAL A 160 -11.24 -31.12 -16.21
C VAL A 160 -10.50 -31.39 -17.53
N SER A 161 -9.50 -32.28 -17.54
CA SER A 161 -8.75 -32.62 -18.75
C SER A 161 -9.62 -33.28 -19.82
N ILE A 162 -10.46 -34.25 -19.46
CA ILE A 162 -11.34 -34.96 -20.41
C ILE A 162 -12.38 -34.01 -21.03
N THR A 163 -12.83 -33.02 -20.26
CA THR A 163 -13.83 -32.05 -20.70
C THR A 163 -13.22 -30.78 -21.32
N PHE A 164 -11.90 -30.76 -21.56
CA PHE A 164 -11.17 -29.58 -22.07
C PHE A 164 -11.45 -28.30 -21.27
N GLY A 165 -11.52 -28.41 -19.94
CA GLY A 165 -11.73 -27.27 -19.05
C GLY A 165 -13.19 -26.92 -18.77
N ILE A 166 -14.16 -27.50 -19.48
CA ILE A 166 -15.59 -27.18 -19.27
C ILE A 166 -16.02 -27.53 -17.84
N TYR A 167 -15.48 -28.62 -17.27
CA TYR A 167 -15.84 -29.05 -15.92
C TYR A 167 -15.26 -28.17 -14.78
N THR A 168 -14.44 -27.17 -15.08
CA THR A 168 -13.74 -26.34 -14.08
C THR A 168 -14.66 -25.76 -12.97
N PRO A 169 -15.84 -25.19 -13.27
CA PRO A 169 -16.71 -24.64 -12.22
C PRO A 169 -17.14 -25.69 -11.17
N TRP A 170 -17.43 -26.91 -11.62
CA TRP A 170 -17.80 -28.02 -10.73
C TRP A 170 -16.61 -28.54 -9.94
N ALA A 171 -15.43 -28.62 -10.58
CA ALA A 171 -14.20 -28.98 -9.89
C ALA A 171 -13.90 -28.02 -8.72
N VAL A 172 -13.99 -26.70 -8.96
CA VAL A 172 -13.80 -25.69 -7.90
C VAL A 172 -14.81 -25.87 -6.77
N ALA A 173 -16.09 -26.04 -7.09
CA ALA A 173 -17.13 -26.24 -6.08
C ALA A 173 -16.89 -27.51 -5.24
N ASN A 174 -16.50 -28.62 -5.87
CA ASN A 174 -16.21 -29.88 -5.19
C ASN A 174 -14.96 -29.79 -4.31
N ILE A 175 -13.90 -29.12 -4.79
CA ILE A 175 -12.67 -28.92 -4.02
C ILE A 175 -12.97 -28.09 -2.77
N THR A 176 -13.64 -26.94 -2.93
CA THR A 176 -14.02 -26.06 -1.81
C THR A 176 -14.89 -26.80 -0.80
N LYS A 177 -15.92 -27.52 -1.28
CA LYS A 177 -16.80 -28.33 -0.43
C LYS A 177 -16.04 -29.38 0.37
N TRP A 178 -15.03 -30.01 -0.23
CA TRP A 178 -14.21 -31.00 0.45
C TRP A 178 -13.34 -30.35 1.54
N PHE A 179 -12.68 -29.22 1.25
CA PHE A 179 -11.88 -28.50 2.24
C PHE A 179 -12.71 -28.02 3.43
N THR A 180 -13.86 -27.39 3.19
CA THR A 180 -14.72 -26.90 4.28
C THR A 180 -15.31 -28.04 5.11
N GLY A 181 -15.60 -29.18 4.48
CA GLY A 181 -16.08 -30.38 5.18
C GLY A 181 -15.03 -31.07 6.05
N LYS A 182 -13.75 -30.69 5.94
CA LYS A 182 -12.64 -31.18 6.76
C LYS A 182 -12.23 -30.21 7.87
N VAL A 183 -12.98 -29.12 8.07
CA VAL A 183 -12.78 -28.18 9.16
C VAL A 183 -13.70 -28.58 10.32
N GLU A 184 -13.10 -28.86 11.46
CA GLU A 184 -13.79 -29.27 12.69
C GLU A 184 -13.35 -28.37 13.85
N TYR A 185 -14.11 -28.34 14.94
CA TYR A 185 -13.65 -27.69 16.16
C TYR A 185 -12.60 -28.57 16.87
N ALA A 186 -11.60 -27.95 17.49
CA ALA A 186 -10.44 -28.64 18.07
C ALA A 186 -10.68 -29.23 19.48
N ASP A 187 -11.94 -29.38 19.91
CA ASP A 187 -12.31 -29.75 21.29
C ASP A 187 -12.22 -31.25 21.61
#